data_AF-A0A954SX94-F1
#
_entry.id   AF-A0A954SX94-F1
#
_cell.length_a   1.000
_cell.length_b   1.000
_cell.length_c   1.000
_cell.angle_alpha   90.00
_cell.angle_beta   90.00
_cell.angle_gamma   90.00
#
_symmetry.space_group_name_H-M   'P 1'
#
loop_
_entity.id
_entity.type
_entity.pdbx_description
1 polymer ?
#
loop_
_entity_poly.entity_id
_entity_poly.type
_entity_poly.pdbx_seq_one_letter_code
_entity_poly.pdbx_strand_id
1 'polypeptide(L)'
;MSENENDDQQTPNQKTGFIQRCLDRFHDARSGFVNRLAYCSMRVFGHEDISLADIERGAYDGSTHKDRSLENAQETALLLSSAKECHRDAEARRTAITDKCKTLLTMSSILMGLVGLLLPKAFAFDAFWMRAVCFVAILGLLNVVVLLLTFFAVGRDTQVTLDQSEIDLEPKDYEKNRINLYLQCQVALDNRTDYLVDLYKVSRFFFLASFTLVVILFSISFLSSSPRSETSEIIRQLRSDPKLIDLLRGPKGEQGEDGNKGDQGRQGPQGRIGENGKDAVIDEEKMIDRILNDPRLRKRLEDAANRAVQDN
;
A
#
# COMPACT_ATOMS: atom_id res chain seq x y z
N MET A 1 14.81 25.56 -63.98
CA MET A 1 15.06 24.11 -64.04
C MET A 1 14.30 23.56 -62.86
N SER A 2 13.11 23.03 -63.15
CA SER A 2 12.00 22.87 -62.23
C SER A 2 12.00 21.43 -61.75
N GLU A 3 12.45 21.20 -60.52
CA GLU A 3 12.42 19.87 -59.92
C GLU A 3 11.03 19.61 -59.33
N ASN A 4 10.36 18.62 -59.92
CA ASN A 4 9.16 17.96 -59.42
C ASN A 4 9.50 17.26 -58.09
N GLU A 5 9.09 17.85 -56.97
CA GLU A 5 8.93 17.11 -55.72
C GLU A 5 7.67 16.25 -55.85
N ASN A 6 7.90 14.95 -56.06
CA ASN A 6 6.88 13.92 -55.97
C ASN A 6 6.31 13.90 -54.56
N ASP A 7 5.06 14.36 -54.46
CA ASP A 7 4.10 14.01 -53.42
C ASP A 7 4.07 12.48 -53.26
N ASP A 8 4.83 11.95 -52.30
CA ASP A 8 4.64 10.61 -51.74
C ASP A 8 3.34 10.61 -50.93
N GLN A 9 2.21 10.64 -51.64
CA GLN A 9 0.91 10.28 -51.12
C GLN A 9 0.89 8.77 -50.84
N GLN A 10 1.53 8.36 -49.74
CA GLN A 10 1.21 7.10 -49.08
C GLN A 10 -0.17 7.22 -48.42
N THR A 11 -1.22 7.00 -49.19
CA THR A 11 -2.53 6.65 -48.61
C THR A 11 -2.40 5.32 -47.87
N PRO A 12 -2.82 5.26 -46.60
CA PRO A 12 -2.41 4.22 -45.68
C PRO A 12 -3.18 2.91 -45.90
N ASN A 13 -2.40 1.84 -45.82
CA ASN A 13 -2.76 0.43 -45.73
C ASN A 13 -4.16 0.16 -45.15
N GLN A 14 -5.13 0.08 -46.05
CA GLN A 14 -6.55 -0.13 -45.81
C GLN A 14 -6.82 -1.61 -45.52
N LYS A 15 -6.34 -2.12 -44.39
CA LYS A 15 -6.75 -3.39 -43.75
C LYS A 15 -6.19 -3.49 -42.34
N THR A 16 -6.35 -2.44 -41.52
CA THR A 16 -6.21 -2.62 -40.07
C THR A 16 -7.26 -3.65 -39.64
N GLY A 17 -6.77 -4.84 -39.30
CA GLY A 17 -7.60 -5.97 -38.94
C GLY A 17 -8.54 -5.59 -37.79
N PHE A 18 -9.68 -6.26 -37.70
CA PHE A 18 -10.62 -6.09 -36.58
C PHE A 18 -9.91 -6.11 -35.21
N ILE A 19 -8.88 -6.96 -35.07
CA ILE A 19 -8.05 -7.08 -33.88
C ILE A 19 -7.33 -5.77 -33.54
N GLN A 20 -6.72 -5.09 -34.51
CA GLN A 20 -5.99 -3.84 -34.26
C GLN A 20 -6.95 -2.75 -33.77
N ARG A 21 -8.13 -2.61 -34.39
CA ARG A 21 -9.17 -1.69 -33.92
C ARG A 21 -9.65 -2.00 -32.50
N CYS A 22 -9.74 -3.28 -32.13
CA CYS A 22 -10.07 -3.68 -30.76
C CYS A 22 -8.93 -3.32 -29.77
N LEU A 23 -7.67 -3.54 -30.16
CA LEU A 23 -6.51 -3.19 -29.34
C LEU A 23 -6.38 -1.67 -29.16
N ASP A 24 -6.59 -0.89 -30.21
CA ASP A 24 -6.55 0.58 -30.17
C ASP A 24 -7.66 1.11 -29.24
N ARG A 25 -8.89 0.62 -29.38
CA ARG A 25 -10.00 0.98 -28.47
C ARG A 25 -9.72 0.60 -27.02
N PHE A 26 -9.12 -0.57 -26.78
CA PHE A 26 -8.75 -0.99 -25.44
C PHE A 26 -7.63 -0.11 -24.87
N HIS A 27 -6.65 0.25 -25.69
CA HIS A 27 -5.57 1.16 -25.33
C HIS A 27 -6.12 2.54 -24.92
N ASP A 28 -7.02 3.11 -25.72
CA ASP A 28 -7.63 4.41 -25.47
C ASP A 28 -8.54 4.38 -24.23
N ALA A 29 -9.35 3.33 -24.07
CA ALA A 29 -10.18 3.15 -22.89
C ALA A 29 -9.33 3.03 -21.60
N ARG A 30 -8.23 2.26 -21.67
CA ARG A 30 -7.28 2.10 -20.57
C ARG A 30 -6.60 3.43 -20.24
N SER A 31 -6.09 4.14 -21.24
CA SER A 31 -5.42 5.43 -21.05
C SER A 31 -6.38 6.47 -20.46
N GLY A 32 -7.60 6.57 -20.99
CA GLY A 32 -8.64 7.45 -20.45
C GLY A 32 -9.02 7.11 -18.99
N PHE A 33 -9.11 5.82 -18.65
CA PHE A 33 -9.35 5.40 -17.27
C PHE A 33 -8.21 5.80 -16.34
N VAL A 34 -6.95 5.53 -16.72
CA VAL A 34 -5.76 5.88 -15.94
C VAL A 34 -5.65 7.39 -15.74
N ASN A 35 -5.86 8.19 -16.78
CA ASN A 35 -5.81 9.65 -16.70
C ASN A 35 -6.90 10.22 -15.77
N ARG A 36 -8.12 9.68 -15.84
CA ARG A 36 -9.21 10.07 -14.92
C ARG A 36 -8.93 9.67 -13.48
N LEU A 37 -8.31 8.50 -13.25
CA LEU A 37 -7.93 8.06 -11.92
C LEU A 37 -6.83 8.94 -11.33
N ALA A 38 -5.82 9.29 -12.14
CA ALA A 38 -4.78 10.24 -11.77
C ALA A 38 -5.38 11.61 -11.44
N TYR A 39 -6.27 12.12 -12.28
CA TYR A 39 -7.00 13.38 -12.05
C TYR A 39 -7.75 13.39 -10.73
N CYS A 40 -8.55 12.35 -10.48
CA CYS A 40 -9.29 12.21 -9.24
C CYS A 40 -8.35 12.17 -8.03
N SER A 41 -7.24 11.43 -8.14
CA SER A 41 -6.25 11.31 -7.06
C SER A 41 -5.57 12.65 -6.74
N MET A 42 -5.19 13.42 -7.76
CA MET A 42 -4.59 14.75 -7.58
C MET A 42 -5.59 15.74 -6.97
N ARG A 43 -6.86 15.68 -7.37
CA ARG A 43 -7.95 16.48 -6.78
C ARG A 43 -8.20 16.13 -5.32
N VAL A 44 -8.25 14.84 -4.98
CA VAL A 44 -8.43 14.37 -3.58
C VAL A 44 -7.27 14.82 -2.68
N PHE A 45 -6.06 14.94 -3.23
CA PHE A 45 -4.91 15.47 -2.49
C PHE A 45 -5.00 16.99 -2.23
N GLY A 46 -5.83 17.73 -2.98
CA GLY A 46 -6.05 19.17 -2.78
C GLY A 46 -5.51 20.07 -3.89
N HIS A 47 -5.13 19.53 -5.05
CA HIS A 47 -4.75 20.36 -6.20
C HIS A 47 -6.01 20.75 -7.01
N GLU A 48 -6.52 21.96 -6.78
CA GLU A 48 -7.75 22.45 -7.42
C GLU A 48 -7.54 23.00 -8.84
N ASP A 49 -6.34 23.50 -9.15
CA ASP A 49 -6.04 24.19 -10.40
C ASP A 49 -5.68 23.27 -11.58
N ILE A 50 -5.60 21.95 -11.34
CA ILE A 50 -5.18 20.99 -12.37
C ILE A 50 -6.33 20.70 -13.32
N SER A 51 -6.06 20.78 -14.62
CA SER A 51 -6.97 20.38 -15.68
C SER A 51 -6.71 18.92 -16.11
N LEU A 52 -7.73 18.25 -16.67
CA LEU A 52 -7.55 16.90 -17.22
C LEU A 52 -6.57 16.91 -18.41
N ALA A 53 -6.51 18.01 -19.15
CA ALA A 53 -5.60 18.20 -20.28
C ALA A 53 -4.13 18.19 -19.85
N ASP A 54 -3.80 18.75 -18.66
CA ASP A 54 -2.44 18.71 -18.12
C ASP A 54 -1.97 17.27 -17.85
N ILE A 55 -2.89 16.40 -17.41
CA ILE A 55 -2.61 15.00 -17.11
C ILE A 55 -2.46 14.20 -18.40
N GLU A 56 -3.31 14.44 -19.39
CA GLU A 56 -3.22 13.82 -20.72
C GLU A 56 -1.90 14.22 -21.42
N ARG A 57 -1.49 15.47 -21.29
CA ARG A 57 -0.22 16.00 -21.80
C ARG A 57 0.98 15.50 -20.97
N GLY A 58 0.77 15.23 -19.69
CA GLY A 58 1.83 14.87 -18.73
C GLY A 58 2.77 16.03 -18.40
N ALA A 59 2.29 17.27 -18.48
CA ALA A 59 3.04 18.49 -18.18
C ALA A 59 2.06 19.65 -17.92
N TYR A 60 2.45 20.58 -17.05
CA TYR A 60 1.68 21.80 -16.81
C TYR A 60 1.88 22.86 -17.90
N ASP A 61 0.90 23.75 -18.08
CA ASP A 61 1.00 24.94 -18.93
C ASP A 61 1.51 26.20 -18.18
N GLY A 62 2.15 26.00 -17.02
CA GLY A 62 2.43 27.07 -16.06
C GLY A 62 3.43 28.12 -16.56
N SER A 63 4.43 27.71 -17.33
CA SER A 63 5.43 28.63 -17.88
C SER A 63 5.61 28.46 -19.39
N THR A 64 5.45 29.54 -20.13
CA THR A 64 5.70 29.57 -21.58
C THR A 64 7.05 30.23 -21.83
N HIS A 65 7.90 29.58 -22.62
CA HIS A 65 9.14 30.20 -23.08
C HIS A 65 8.80 31.47 -23.89
N LYS A 66 9.50 32.56 -23.58
CA LYS A 66 9.45 33.78 -24.39
C LYS A 66 10.83 33.94 -25.02
N ASP A 67 10.87 33.94 -26.34
CA ASP A 67 12.11 34.11 -27.10
C ASP A 67 12.79 35.40 -26.65
N ARG A 68 14.06 35.26 -26.27
CA ARG A 68 14.83 36.42 -25.82
C ARG A 68 15.44 37.08 -27.05
N SER A 69 15.27 38.39 -27.19
CA SER A 69 16.02 39.17 -28.17
C SER A 69 17.49 39.20 -27.73
N LEU A 70 18.36 38.57 -28.53
CA LEU A 70 19.80 38.46 -28.28
C LEU A 70 20.61 39.38 -29.21
N GLU A 71 19.99 40.44 -29.74
CA GLU A 71 20.63 41.37 -30.68
C GLU A 71 21.83 42.12 -30.07
N ASN A 72 21.76 42.39 -28.77
CA ASN A 72 22.78 43.14 -28.03
C ASN A 72 23.74 42.22 -27.23
N ALA A 73 23.70 40.90 -27.43
CA ALA A 73 24.54 39.97 -26.69
C ALA A 73 26.00 40.04 -27.16
N GLN A 74 26.89 40.61 -26.33
CA GLN A 74 28.32 40.71 -26.64
C GLN A 74 29.05 39.36 -26.55
N GLU A 75 28.62 38.47 -25.65
CA GLU A 75 29.27 37.17 -25.37
C GLU A 75 28.30 36.00 -25.56
N THR A 76 27.94 35.69 -26.81
CA THR A 76 27.03 34.59 -27.16
C THR A 76 27.52 33.22 -26.69
N ALA A 77 28.83 32.98 -26.73
CA ALA A 77 29.43 31.72 -26.27
C ALA A 77 29.21 31.47 -24.77
N LEU A 78 29.31 32.51 -23.93
CA LEU A 78 29.08 32.42 -22.49
C LEU A 78 27.59 32.22 -22.17
N LEU A 79 26.69 32.88 -22.91
CA LEU A 79 25.26 32.66 -22.78
C LEU A 79 24.86 31.23 -23.21
N LEU A 80 25.49 30.69 -24.25
CA LEU A 80 25.26 29.33 -24.70
C LEU A 80 25.73 28.29 -23.68
N SER A 81 26.89 28.49 -23.03
CA SER A 81 27.33 27.60 -21.95
C SER A 81 26.39 27.65 -20.75
N SER A 82 25.93 28.84 -20.36
CA SER A 82 24.95 29.02 -19.29
C SER A 82 23.60 28.35 -19.62
N ALA A 83 23.08 28.52 -20.83
CA ALA A 83 21.83 27.87 -21.25
C ALA A 83 21.92 26.33 -21.24
N LYS A 84 23.07 25.77 -21.67
CA LYS A 84 23.34 24.33 -21.57
C LYS A 84 23.40 23.85 -20.13
N GLU A 85 24.00 24.64 -19.24
CA GLU A 85 24.07 24.32 -17.82
C GLU A 85 22.68 24.33 -17.18
N CYS A 86 21.85 25.33 -17.45
CA CYS A 86 20.47 25.35 -16.97
C CYS A 86 19.64 24.16 -17.46
N HIS A 87 19.81 23.77 -18.73
CA HIS A 87 19.17 22.56 -19.27
C HIS A 87 19.64 21.29 -18.54
N ARG A 88 20.95 21.13 -18.35
CA ARG A 88 21.54 19.99 -17.61
C ARG A 88 21.04 19.92 -16.16
N ASP A 89 20.89 21.06 -15.50
CA ASP A 89 20.37 21.12 -14.13
C ASP A 89 18.90 20.68 -14.06
N ALA A 90 18.09 21.06 -15.05
CA ALA A 90 16.71 20.59 -15.18
C ALA A 90 16.63 19.07 -15.42
N GLU A 91 17.53 18.50 -16.25
CA GLU A 91 17.66 17.04 -16.43
C GLU A 91 18.08 16.33 -15.15
N ALA A 92 19.03 16.90 -14.40
CA ALA A 92 19.48 16.35 -13.13
C ALA A 92 18.33 16.33 -12.09
N ARG A 93 17.55 17.41 -12.01
CA ARG A 93 16.36 17.50 -11.15
C ARG A 93 15.35 16.41 -11.49
N ARG A 94 15.06 16.21 -12.77
CA ARG A 94 14.15 15.16 -13.24
C ARG A 94 14.67 13.76 -12.91
N THR A 95 15.96 13.51 -13.09
CA THR A 95 16.60 12.22 -12.78
C THR A 95 16.47 11.90 -11.28
N ALA A 96 16.74 12.89 -10.42
CA ALA A 96 16.61 12.74 -8.97
C ALA A 96 15.17 12.39 -8.53
N ILE A 97 14.15 12.97 -9.16
CA ILE A 97 12.74 12.64 -8.88
C ILE A 97 12.40 11.25 -9.41
N THR A 98 12.89 10.90 -10.60
CA THR A 98 12.70 9.58 -11.20
C THR A 98 13.27 8.48 -10.30
N ASP A 99 14.43 8.70 -9.70
CA ASP A 99 15.03 7.72 -8.78
C ASP A 99 14.22 7.58 -7.49
N LYS A 100 13.69 8.67 -6.94
CA LYS A 100 12.74 8.62 -5.80
C LYS A 100 11.45 7.87 -6.16
N CYS A 101 10.97 8.00 -7.40
CA CYS A 101 9.81 7.28 -7.89
C CYS A 101 10.09 5.77 -8.02
N LYS A 102 11.27 5.38 -8.53
CA LYS A 102 11.70 3.97 -8.60
C LYS A 102 11.78 3.33 -7.22
N THR A 103 12.35 4.02 -6.23
CA THR A 103 12.41 3.48 -4.85
C THR A 103 11.00 3.31 -4.27
N LEU A 104 10.09 4.26 -4.50
CA LEU A 104 8.69 4.16 -4.09
C LEU A 104 7.96 2.98 -4.76
N LEU A 105 8.24 2.70 -6.04
CA LEU A 105 7.69 1.54 -6.77
C LEU A 105 8.16 0.20 -6.17
N THR A 106 9.45 0.10 -5.85
CA THR A 106 10.01 -1.10 -5.19
C THR A 106 9.38 -1.31 -3.82
N MET A 107 9.27 -0.25 -3.00
CA MET A 107 8.63 -0.33 -1.69
C MET A 107 7.15 -0.72 -1.79
N SER A 108 6.42 -0.17 -2.77
CA SER A 108 5.01 -0.51 -3.03
C SER A 108 4.83 -1.97 -3.43
N SER A 109 5.73 -2.50 -4.25
CA SER A 109 5.73 -3.91 -4.65
C SER A 109 5.97 -4.85 -3.47
N ILE A 110 6.95 -4.55 -2.63
CA ILE A 110 7.25 -5.33 -1.41
C ILE A 110 6.06 -5.29 -0.45
N LEU A 111 5.48 -4.11 -0.24
CA LEU A 111 4.32 -3.95 0.65
C LEU A 111 3.11 -4.71 0.13
N MET A 112 2.81 -4.66 -1.18
CA MET A 112 1.73 -5.46 -1.76
C MET A 112 1.98 -6.97 -1.61
N GLY A 113 3.23 -7.43 -1.76
CA GLY A 113 3.59 -8.82 -1.49
C GLY A 113 3.32 -9.21 -0.04
N LEU A 114 3.71 -8.37 0.91
CA LEU A 114 3.44 -8.57 2.34
C LEU A 114 1.93 -8.59 2.64
N VAL A 115 1.17 -7.63 2.10
CA VAL A 115 -0.30 -7.58 2.25
C VAL A 115 -0.94 -8.82 1.62
N GLY A 116 -0.45 -9.29 0.47
CA GLY A 116 -0.91 -10.52 -0.17
C GLY A 116 -0.68 -11.77 0.69
N LEU A 117 0.47 -11.86 1.37
CA LEU A 117 0.76 -12.94 2.33
C LEU A 117 -0.15 -12.88 3.57
N LEU A 118 -0.54 -11.68 3.99
CA LEU A 118 -1.42 -11.47 5.15
C LEU A 118 -2.91 -11.55 4.78
N LEU A 119 -3.26 -11.54 3.50
CA LEU A 119 -4.63 -11.53 2.99
C LEU A 119 -5.50 -12.69 3.55
N PRO A 120 -5.02 -13.95 3.63
CA PRO A 120 -5.81 -15.05 4.18
C PRO A 120 -6.19 -14.80 5.65
N LYS A 121 -5.30 -14.18 6.43
CA LYS A 121 -5.57 -13.79 7.82
C LYS A 121 -6.47 -12.56 7.90
N ALA A 122 -6.38 -11.63 6.95
CA ALA A 122 -7.27 -10.47 6.88
C ALA A 122 -8.72 -10.87 6.55
N PHE A 123 -8.96 -11.95 5.80
CA PHE A 123 -10.33 -12.45 5.63
C PHE A 123 -10.91 -13.10 6.89
N ALA A 124 -10.07 -13.44 7.88
CA ALA A 124 -10.50 -13.92 9.18
C ALA A 124 -11.03 -12.80 10.10
N PHE A 125 -11.09 -11.55 9.64
CA PHE A 125 -11.80 -10.50 10.38
C PHE A 125 -13.30 -10.81 10.43
N ASP A 126 -13.86 -10.98 11.63
CA ASP A 126 -15.30 -11.18 11.82
C ASP A 126 -16.10 -9.92 11.48
N ALA A 127 -15.51 -8.75 11.69
CA ALA A 127 -16.18 -7.48 11.50
C ALA A 127 -16.11 -6.99 10.05
N PHE A 128 -17.28 -6.72 9.45
CA PHE A 128 -17.40 -6.19 8.09
C PHE A 128 -16.60 -4.89 7.88
N TRP A 129 -16.58 -3.99 8.89
CA TRP A 129 -15.86 -2.72 8.78
C TRP A 129 -14.35 -2.90 8.61
N MET A 130 -13.73 -3.88 9.29
CA MET A 130 -12.29 -4.16 9.12
C MET A 130 -11.98 -4.67 7.71
N ARG A 131 -12.86 -5.51 7.14
CA ARG A 131 -12.75 -5.96 5.75
C ARG A 131 -12.86 -4.79 4.78
N ALA A 132 -13.81 -3.88 5.01
CA ALA A 132 -13.98 -2.68 4.19
C ALA A 132 -12.75 -1.75 4.25
N VAL A 133 -12.20 -1.48 5.44
CA VAL A 133 -10.98 -0.67 5.60
C VAL A 133 -9.78 -1.35 4.95
N CYS A 134 -9.64 -2.69 5.08
CA CYS A 134 -8.59 -3.44 4.42
C CYS A 134 -8.69 -3.35 2.89
N PHE A 135 -9.91 -3.47 2.35
CA PHE A 135 -10.17 -3.31 0.92
C PHE A 135 -9.82 -1.89 0.44
N VAL A 136 -10.19 -0.84 1.19
CA VAL A 136 -9.81 0.55 0.89
C VAL A 136 -8.29 0.73 0.89
N ALA A 137 -7.58 0.13 1.85
CA ALA A 137 -6.12 0.18 1.89
C ALA A 137 -5.49 -0.51 0.67
N ILE A 138 -6.01 -1.67 0.25
CA ILE A 138 -5.56 -2.36 -0.96
C ILE A 138 -5.82 -1.53 -2.21
N LEU A 139 -7.02 -0.94 -2.34
CA LEU A 139 -7.33 -0.02 -3.44
C LEU A 139 -6.42 1.20 -3.45
N GLY A 140 -6.07 1.73 -2.28
CA GLY A 140 -5.10 2.82 -2.14
C GLY A 140 -3.71 2.42 -2.64
N LEU A 141 -3.21 1.22 -2.29
CA LEU A 141 -1.94 0.70 -2.80
C LEU A 141 -1.98 0.45 -4.32
N LEU A 142 -3.10 -0.06 -4.84
CA LEU A 142 -3.28 -0.22 -6.28
C LEU A 142 -3.27 1.14 -7.00
N ASN A 143 -3.93 2.15 -6.42
CA ASN A 143 -3.92 3.51 -6.93
C ASN A 143 -2.50 4.07 -7.01
N VAL A 144 -1.67 3.85 -5.98
CA VAL A 144 -0.24 4.23 -5.99
C VAL A 144 0.46 3.61 -7.20
N VAL A 145 0.27 2.33 -7.47
CA VAL A 145 0.90 1.70 -8.65
C VAL A 145 0.41 2.31 -9.95
N VAL A 146 -0.89 2.62 -10.08
CA VAL A 146 -1.40 3.29 -11.28
C VAL A 146 -0.78 4.68 -11.46
N LEU A 147 -0.65 5.47 -10.39
CA LEU A 147 0.01 6.78 -10.43
C LEU A 147 1.49 6.67 -10.81
N LEU A 148 2.21 5.67 -10.27
CA LEU A 148 3.61 5.43 -10.63
C LEU A 148 3.78 4.95 -12.07
N LEU A 149 2.86 4.11 -12.58
CA LEU A 149 2.86 3.72 -13.99
C LEU A 149 2.58 4.93 -14.89
N THR A 150 1.67 5.82 -14.48
CA THR A 150 1.41 7.10 -15.16
C THR A 150 2.69 7.95 -15.18
N PHE A 151 3.40 8.04 -14.06
CA PHE A 151 4.69 8.73 -13.96
C PHE A 151 5.70 8.21 -14.99
N PHE A 152 5.83 6.88 -15.14
CA PHE A 152 6.78 6.29 -16.10
C PHE A 152 6.30 6.34 -17.55
N ALA A 153 4.99 6.47 -17.79
CA ALA A 153 4.41 6.64 -19.11
C ALA A 153 4.63 8.05 -19.68
N VAL A 154 4.87 9.03 -18.82
CA VAL A 154 5.28 10.39 -19.22
C VAL A 154 6.65 10.29 -19.90
N GLY A 155 6.64 10.31 -21.24
CA GLY A 155 7.80 10.19 -22.14
C GLY A 155 9.09 10.84 -21.64
N ARG A 156 10.21 10.14 -21.79
CA ARG A 156 11.51 10.55 -21.25
C ARG A 156 12.25 11.55 -22.12
N ASP A 157 11.93 11.56 -23.40
CA ASP A 157 12.81 12.18 -24.37
C ASP A 157 12.35 13.61 -24.67
N THR A 158 13.14 14.57 -24.23
CA THR A 158 13.16 15.92 -24.78
C THR A 158 14.51 16.02 -25.46
N GLN A 159 14.56 15.82 -26.77
CA GLN A 159 15.81 15.89 -27.51
C GLN A 159 15.86 17.23 -28.23
N VAL A 160 17.03 17.86 -28.19
CA VAL A 160 17.34 19.00 -29.02
C VAL A 160 17.63 18.46 -30.41
N THR A 161 16.66 18.52 -31.31
CA THR A 161 16.82 18.13 -32.71
C THR A 161 17.42 19.30 -33.49
N LEU A 162 18.31 18.98 -34.44
CA LEU A 162 18.87 19.96 -35.37
C LEU A 162 18.07 19.88 -36.66
N ASP A 163 17.38 20.96 -37.01
CA ASP A 163 16.66 21.06 -38.27
C ASP A 163 17.62 21.49 -39.40
N GLN A 164 17.39 20.98 -40.60
CA GLN A 164 18.21 21.29 -41.79
C GLN A 164 18.22 22.80 -42.08
N SER A 165 17.13 23.52 -41.78
CA SER A 165 17.03 24.97 -41.95
C SER A 165 17.98 25.75 -41.04
N GLU A 166 18.48 25.16 -39.96
CA GLU A 166 19.43 25.80 -39.05
C GLU A 166 20.88 25.73 -39.56
N ILE A 167 21.16 24.85 -40.53
CA ILE A 167 22.50 24.63 -41.07
C ILE A 167 22.97 25.81 -41.94
N ASP A 168 22.03 26.52 -42.58
CA ASP A 168 22.33 27.64 -43.47
C ASP A 168 22.46 28.99 -42.74
N LEU A 169 22.28 29.02 -41.41
CA LEU A 169 22.36 30.24 -40.61
C LEU A 169 23.81 30.71 -40.42
N GLU A 170 23.99 32.03 -40.32
CA GLU A 170 25.28 32.61 -39.92
C GLU A 170 25.67 32.09 -38.51
N PRO A 171 26.95 31.78 -38.23
CA PRO A 171 27.35 31.18 -36.96
C PRO A 171 26.85 31.90 -35.71
N LYS A 172 26.79 33.24 -35.73
CA LYS A 172 26.26 34.04 -34.61
C LYS A 172 24.77 33.87 -34.40
N ASP A 173 23.98 33.82 -35.47
CA ASP A 173 22.54 33.66 -35.39
C ASP A 173 22.15 32.21 -35.07
N TYR A 174 22.95 31.25 -35.53
CA TYR A 174 22.87 29.85 -35.10
C TYR A 174 23.08 29.71 -33.58
N GLU A 175 24.09 30.38 -33.00
CA GLU A 175 24.30 30.36 -31.54
C GLU A 175 23.12 30.97 -30.76
N LYS A 176 22.58 32.10 -31.23
CA LYS A 176 21.40 32.73 -30.62
C LYS A 176 20.18 31.81 -30.66
N ASN A 177 19.93 31.18 -31.81
CA ASN A 177 18.84 30.22 -31.96
C ASN A 177 19.00 29.04 -30.99
N ARG A 178 20.21 28.48 -30.88
CA ARG A 178 20.50 27.41 -29.92
C ARG A 178 20.29 27.81 -28.46
N ILE A 179 20.63 29.05 -28.09
CA ILE A 179 20.37 29.56 -26.73
C ILE A 179 18.86 29.51 -26.45
N ASN A 180 18.03 30.04 -27.34
CA ASN A 180 16.58 30.01 -27.18
C ASN A 180 16.04 28.58 -27.16
N LEU A 181 16.55 27.69 -28.03
CA LEU A 181 16.15 26.28 -28.05
C LEU A 181 16.46 25.56 -26.73
N TYR A 182 17.67 25.75 -26.16
CA TYR A 182 18.00 25.17 -24.84
C TYR A 182 17.10 25.72 -23.74
N LEU A 183 16.82 27.02 -23.72
CA LEU A 183 15.94 27.64 -22.73
C LEU A 183 14.48 27.19 -22.91
N GLN A 184 14.02 26.98 -24.13
CA GLN A 184 12.70 26.42 -24.43
C GLN A 184 12.60 24.97 -23.94
N CYS A 185 13.61 24.14 -24.24
CA CYS A 185 13.69 22.77 -23.74
C CYS A 185 13.74 22.74 -22.21
N GLN A 186 14.47 23.65 -21.56
CA GLN A 186 14.50 23.78 -20.11
C GLN A 186 13.10 24.07 -19.56
N VAL A 187 12.39 25.08 -20.09
CA VAL A 187 11.03 25.43 -19.65
C VAL A 187 10.06 24.26 -19.83
N ALA A 188 10.10 23.58 -20.97
CA ALA A 188 9.29 22.40 -21.22
C ALA A 188 9.61 21.25 -20.25
N LEU A 189 10.89 21.03 -19.96
CA LEU A 189 11.35 20.03 -19.00
C LEU A 189 10.95 20.39 -17.57
N ASP A 190 10.97 21.67 -17.21
CA ASP A 190 10.59 22.16 -15.90
C ASP A 190 9.09 21.99 -15.66
N ASN A 191 8.24 22.42 -16.59
CA ASN A 191 6.79 22.21 -16.54
C ASN A 191 6.42 20.71 -16.37
N ARG A 192 7.15 19.85 -17.09
CA ARG A 192 6.99 18.39 -17.00
C ARG A 192 7.47 17.85 -15.66
N THR A 193 8.60 18.34 -15.18
CA THR A 193 9.19 17.93 -13.90
C THR A 193 8.29 18.35 -12.74
N ASP A 194 7.72 19.55 -12.77
CA ASP A 194 6.80 20.03 -11.73
C ASP A 194 5.52 19.16 -11.68
N TYR A 195 4.97 18.78 -12.84
CA TYR A 195 3.88 17.79 -12.92
C TYR A 195 4.27 16.44 -12.28
N LEU A 196 5.46 15.92 -12.62
CA LEU A 196 5.98 14.67 -12.07
C LEU A 196 6.23 14.74 -10.56
N VAL A 197 6.67 15.90 -10.04
CA VAL A 197 6.83 16.14 -8.60
C VAL A 197 5.50 16.01 -7.87
N ASP A 198 4.44 16.62 -8.40
CA ASP A 198 3.13 16.56 -7.76
C ASP A 198 2.54 15.15 -7.85
N LEU A 199 2.67 14.48 -9.00
CA LEU A 199 2.28 13.08 -9.14
C LEU A 199 3.00 12.18 -8.12
N TYR A 200 4.30 12.42 -7.88
CA TYR A 200 5.07 11.73 -6.85
C TYR A 200 4.58 12.05 -5.43
N LYS A 201 4.29 13.31 -5.09
CA LYS A 201 3.76 13.71 -3.77
C LYS A 201 2.42 13.01 -3.49
N VAL A 202 1.52 13.02 -4.46
CA VAL A 202 0.21 12.37 -4.39
C VAL A 202 0.39 10.86 -4.21
N SER A 203 1.25 10.22 -5.01
CA SER A 203 1.57 8.80 -4.86
C SER A 203 2.12 8.47 -3.47
N ARG A 204 3.05 9.28 -2.96
CA ARG A 204 3.62 9.10 -1.61
C ARG A 204 2.56 9.25 -0.53
N PHE A 205 1.62 10.19 -0.66
CA PHE A 205 0.53 10.38 0.29
C PHE A 205 -0.37 9.14 0.34
N PHE A 206 -0.86 8.66 -0.80
CA PHE A 206 -1.69 7.44 -0.84
C PHE A 206 -0.94 6.21 -0.34
N PHE A 207 0.36 6.10 -0.63
CA PHE A 207 1.20 5.02 -0.11
C PHE A 207 1.27 5.04 1.42
N LEU A 208 1.62 6.19 2.00
CA LEU A 208 1.73 6.34 3.45
C LEU A 208 0.36 6.15 4.13
N ALA A 209 -0.72 6.70 3.59
CA ALA A 209 -2.06 6.53 4.13
C ALA A 209 -2.49 5.05 4.13
N SER A 210 -2.29 4.34 3.00
CA SER A 210 -2.62 2.92 2.88
C SER A 210 -1.75 2.06 3.79
N PHE A 211 -0.45 2.36 3.87
CA PHE A 211 0.48 1.69 4.78
C PHE A 211 0.06 1.87 6.25
N THR A 212 -0.27 3.09 6.66
CA THR A 212 -0.76 3.39 8.01
C THR A 212 -2.05 2.62 8.32
N LEU A 213 -3.00 2.56 7.38
CA LEU A 213 -4.23 1.76 7.56
C LEU A 213 -3.92 0.27 7.74
N VAL A 214 -3.01 -0.30 6.95
CA VAL A 214 -2.58 -1.70 7.09
C VAL A 214 -1.95 -1.94 8.45
N VAL A 215 -1.04 -1.06 8.90
CA VAL A 215 -0.38 -1.20 10.21
C VAL A 215 -1.39 -1.10 11.35
N ILE A 216 -2.33 -0.16 11.30
CA ILE A 216 -3.38 0.00 12.31
C ILE A 216 -4.27 -1.25 12.35
N LEU A 217 -4.74 -1.73 11.20
CA LEU A 217 -5.56 -2.94 11.14
C LEU A 217 -4.81 -4.16 11.67
N PHE A 218 -3.55 -4.33 11.31
CA PHE A 218 -2.73 -5.43 11.81
C PHE A 218 -2.51 -5.32 13.32
N SER A 219 -2.29 -4.11 13.84
CA SER A 219 -2.13 -3.87 15.28
C SER A 219 -3.41 -4.17 16.06
N ILE A 220 -4.58 -3.73 15.54
CA ILE A 220 -5.89 -4.06 16.11
C ILE A 220 -6.13 -5.57 16.06
N SER A 221 -5.82 -6.21 14.93
CA SER A 221 -5.92 -7.66 14.78
C SER A 221 -5.07 -8.36 15.82
N PHE A 222 -3.81 -7.96 15.96
CA PHE A 222 -2.86 -8.59 16.86
C PHE A 222 -3.28 -8.43 18.33
N LEU A 223 -3.80 -7.26 18.71
CA LEU A 223 -4.29 -7.01 20.06
C LEU A 223 -5.64 -7.69 20.36
N SER A 224 -6.51 -7.81 19.35
CA SER A 224 -7.84 -8.43 19.50
C SER A 224 -7.78 -9.95 19.44
N SER A 225 -6.88 -10.50 18.62
CA SER A 225 -6.58 -11.93 18.53
C SER A 225 -5.71 -12.36 19.72
N SER A 226 -6.25 -12.27 20.94
CA SER A 226 -5.64 -12.94 22.08
C SER A 226 -5.67 -14.46 21.86
N PRO A 227 -4.57 -15.20 22.04
CA PRO A 227 -4.50 -16.66 21.81
C PRO A 227 -5.49 -17.48 22.65
N ARG A 228 -6.15 -16.86 23.64
CA ARG A 228 -7.19 -17.50 24.45
C ARG A 228 -8.44 -17.88 23.66
N SER A 229 -8.82 -17.16 22.60
CA SER A 229 -10.05 -17.46 21.87
C SER A 229 -9.92 -18.73 21.01
N GLU A 230 -8.88 -18.84 20.20
CA GLU A 230 -8.64 -20.02 19.36
C GLU A 230 -8.47 -21.29 20.18
N THR A 231 -7.72 -21.21 21.28
CA THR A 231 -7.55 -22.36 22.19
C THR A 231 -8.89 -22.78 22.79
N SER A 232 -9.76 -21.83 23.15
CA SER A 232 -11.08 -22.15 23.70
C SER A 232 -12.01 -22.78 22.67
N GLU A 233 -11.95 -22.37 21.40
CA GLU A 233 -12.76 -22.93 20.32
C GLU A 233 -12.27 -24.32 19.92
N ILE A 234 -10.95 -24.53 19.88
CA ILE A 234 -10.34 -25.86 19.67
C ILE A 234 -10.68 -26.79 20.85
N ILE A 235 -10.59 -26.32 22.09
CA ILE A 235 -11.00 -27.11 23.27
C ILE A 235 -12.50 -27.43 23.20
N ARG A 236 -13.33 -26.49 22.74
CA ARG A 236 -14.77 -26.70 22.58
C ARG A 236 -15.06 -27.73 21.47
N GLN A 237 -14.38 -27.64 20.32
CA GLN A 237 -14.49 -28.61 19.25
C GLN A 237 -14.01 -30.00 19.68
N LEU A 238 -12.84 -30.08 20.33
CA LEU A 238 -12.31 -31.33 20.87
C LEU A 238 -13.23 -31.94 21.94
N ARG A 239 -13.86 -31.13 22.79
CA ARG A 239 -14.87 -31.60 23.76
C ARG A 239 -16.19 -32.00 23.10
N SER A 240 -16.52 -31.45 21.93
CA SER A 240 -17.75 -31.78 21.22
C SER A 240 -17.63 -33.00 20.32
N ASP A 241 -16.42 -33.53 20.11
CA ASP A 241 -16.21 -34.73 19.29
C ASP A 241 -16.51 -35.99 20.11
N PRO A 242 -17.64 -36.69 19.84
CA PRO A 242 -18.00 -37.90 20.57
C PRO A 242 -16.97 -39.02 20.39
N LYS A 243 -16.24 -39.06 19.27
CA LYS A 243 -15.18 -40.07 19.06
C LYS A 243 -14.01 -39.86 20.00
N LEU A 244 -13.66 -38.60 20.28
CA LEU A 244 -12.59 -38.28 21.22
C LEU A 244 -13.02 -38.54 22.67
N ILE A 245 -14.28 -38.25 23.01
CA ILE A 245 -14.86 -38.60 24.30
C ILE A 245 -14.80 -40.12 24.53
N ASP A 246 -15.20 -40.92 23.54
CA ASP A 246 -15.20 -42.38 23.65
C ASP A 246 -13.77 -42.98 23.67
N LEU A 247 -12.80 -42.33 23.03
CA LEU A 247 -11.37 -42.68 23.12
C LEU A 247 -10.76 -42.37 24.49
N LEU A 248 -11.14 -41.24 25.10
CA LEU A 248 -10.61 -40.81 26.41
C LEU A 248 -11.33 -41.46 27.59
N ARG A 249 -12.61 -41.81 27.42
CA ARG A 249 -13.37 -42.64 28.34
C ARG A 249 -12.85 -44.07 28.18
N GLY A 250 -11.73 -44.37 28.84
CA GLY A 250 -11.09 -45.69 28.81
C GLY A 250 -12.07 -46.83 29.09
N PRO A 251 -11.66 -48.09 28.84
CA PRO A 251 -12.55 -49.24 28.98
C PRO A 251 -13.27 -49.20 30.32
N LYS A 252 -14.60 -49.36 30.27
CA LYS A 252 -15.45 -49.40 31.47
C LYS A 252 -14.80 -50.40 32.43
N GLY A 253 -14.33 -49.91 33.58
CA GLY A 253 -13.69 -50.76 34.58
C GLY A 253 -14.58 -51.96 34.85
N GLU A 254 -13.97 -53.14 34.98
CA GLU A 254 -14.67 -54.34 35.40
C GLU A 254 -15.46 -53.99 36.66
N GLN A 255 -16.75 -54.35 36.66
CA GLN A 255 -17.59 -54.18 37.83
C GLN A 255 -16.89 -54.88 38.99
N GLY A 256 -16.46 -54.13 40.00
CA GLY A 256 -15.80 -54.70 41.16
C GLY A 256 -16.65 -55.82 41.72
N GLU A 257 -16.01 -56.93 42.11
CA GLU A 257 -16.71 -58.03 42.79
C GLU A 257 -17.54 -57.46 43.93
N ASP A 258 -18.80 -57.91 44.03
CA ASP A 258 -19.73 -57.49 45.06
C ASP A 258 -19.03 -57.64 46.42
N GLY A 259 -18.68 -56.50 47.03
CA GLY A 259 -18.06 -56.49 48.34
C GLY A 259 -18.97 -57.23 49.31
N ASN A 260 -18.42 -58.25 49.98
CA ASN A 260 -19.12 -58.96 51.04
C ASN A 260 -19.83 -57.96 51.95
N LYS A 261 -21.14 -58.16 52.11
CA LYS A 261 -22.04 -57.34 52.91
C LYS A 261 -21.40 -57.08 54.28
N GLY A 262 -20.86 -55.88 54.48
CA GLY A 262 -20.35 -55.46 55.78
C GLY A 262 -21.47 -55.48 56.81
N ASP A 263 -21.15 -55.90 58.02
CA ASP A 263 -22.09 -55.87 59.15
C ASP A 263 -22.72 -54.48 59.29
N GLN A 264 -24.04 -54.49 59.50
CA GLN A 264 -24.86 -53.30 59.61
C GLN A 264 -24.30 -52.34 60.68
N GLY A 265 -23.64 -51.27 60.22
CA GLY A 265 -23.18 -50.20 61.09
C GLY A 265 -24.35 -49.62 61.89
N ARG A 266 -24.12 -49.38 63.19
CA ARG A 266 -25.09 -48.71 64.06
C ARG A 266 -25.47 -47.37 63.45
N GLN A 267 -26.78 -47.09 63.47
CA GLN A 267 -27.38 -45.86 62.97
C GLN A 267 -26.64 -44.64 63.54
N GLY A 268 -25.99 -43.87 62.65
CA GLY A 268 -25.37 -42.61 63.02
C GLY A 268 -26.42 -41.60 63.50
N PRO A 269 -26.06 -40.68 64.40
CA PRO A 269 -26.98 -39.65 64.87
C PRO A 269 -27.48 -38.80 63.69
N GLN A 270 -28.78 -38.47 63.75
CA GLN A 270 -29.48 -37.67 62.76
C GLN A 270 -28.72 -36.36 62.48
N GLY A 271 -28.33 -36.17 61.21
CA GLY A 271 -27.68 -34.94 60.76
C GLY A 271 -28.58 -33.73 61.01
N ARG A 272 -27.97 -32.63 61.47
CA ARG A 272 -28.67 -31.35 61.64
C ARG A 272 -29.26 -30.90 60.31
N ILE A 273 -30.49 -30.39 60.38
CA ILE A 273 -31.22 -29.76 59.28
C ILE A 273 -30.33 -28.64 58.71
N GLY A 274 -30.05 -28.70 57.40
CA GLY A 274 -29.33 -27.63 56.72
C GLY A 274 -30.18 -26.37 56.66
N GLU A 275 -29.59 -25.23 57.04
CA GLU A 275 -30.21 -23.93 56.86
C GLU A 275 -30.41 -23.62 55.37
N ASN A 276 -31.55 -23.02 55.07
CA ASN A 276 -32.00 -22.66 53.73
C ASN A 276 -30.96 -21.83 52.98
N GLY A 277 -30.50 -22.34 51.83
CA GLY A 277 -29.59 -21.65 50.90
C GLY A 277 -30.28 -20.57 50.07
N LYS A 278 -30.93 -19.60 50.71
CA LYS A 278 -31.36 -18.34 50.08
C LYS A 278 -30.57 -17.24 50.77
N ASP A 279 -29.80 -16.48 49.99
CA ASP A 279 -28.92 -15.37 50.38
C ASP A 279 -27.41 -15.68 50.49
N ALA A 280 -26.90 -16.63 49.69
CA ALA A 280 -25.48 -16.60 49.33
C ALA A 280 -25.25 -15.55 48.24
N VAL A 281 -25.24 -14.27 48.60
CA VAL A 281 -24.60 -13.25 47.78
C VAL A 281 -23.11 -13.57 47.81
N ILE A 282 -22.59 -14.10 46.71
CA ILE A 282 -21.16 -14.35 46.54
C ILE A 282 -20.51 -12.97 46.48
N ASP A 283 -19.94 -12.56 47.61
CA ASP A 283 -19.06 -11.40 47.70
C ASP A 283 -17.73 -11.78 47.01
N GLU A 284 -17.67 -11.54 45.70
CA GLU A 284 -16.53 -11.88 44.84
C GLU A 284 -15.22 -11.31 45.38
N GLU A 285 -15.28 -10.14 46.03
CA GLU A 285 -14.12 -9.48 46.62
C GLU A 285 -13.53 -10.30 47.78
N LYS A 286 -14.39 -10.82 48.68
CA LYS A 286 -13.98 -11.74 49.76
C LYS A 286 -13.52 -13.11 49.26
N MET A 287 -13.97 -13.54 48.10
CA MET A 287 -13.52 -14.80 47.51
C MET A 287 -12.14 -14.65 46.88
N ILE A 288 -11.92 -13.55 46.16
CA ILE A 288 -10.62 -13.18 45.58
C ILE A 288 -9.59 -12.99 46.70
N ASP A 289 -9.94 -12.29 47.79
CA ASP A 289 -9.03 -12.06 48.91
C ASP A 289 -8.68 -13.36 49.65
N ARG A 290 -9.60 -14.33 49.73
CA ARG A 290 -9.31 -15.68 50.26
C ARG A 290 -8.39 -16.50 49.36
N ILE A 291 -8.53 -16.36 48.04
CA ILE A 291 -7.69 -17.08 47.06
C ILE A 291 -6.28 -16.49 47.04
N LEU A 292 -6.15 -15.16 47.11
CA LEU A 292 -4.85 -14.47 47.13
C LEU A 292 -4.09 -14.68 48.44
N ASN A 293 -4.81 -14.80 49.56
CA ASN A 293 -4.19 -15.05 50.87
C ASN A 293 -4.04 -16.54 51.24
N ASP A 294 -4.39 -17.48 50.36
CA ASP A 294 -4.17 -18.91 50.61
C ASP A 294 -2.66 -19.22 50.60
N PRO A 295 -2.06 -19.66 51.73
CA PRO A 295 -0.63 -19.95 51.82
C PRO A 295 -0.16 -21.01 50.83
N ARG A 296 -1.05 -21.94 50.43
CA ARG A 296 -0.72 -23.03 49.50
C ARG A 296 -0.56 -22.53 48.07
N LEU A 297 -1.41 -21.59 47.66
CA LEU A 297 -1.33 -20.97 46.33
C LEU A 297 -0.12 -20.05 46.23
N ARG A 298 0.14 -19.27 47.28
CA ARG A 298 1.33 -18.42 47.34
C ARG A 298 2.62 -19.22 47.22
N LYS A 299 2.72 -20.34 47.95
CA LYS A 299 3.88 -21.24 47.84
C LYS A 299 4.03 -21.82 46.43
N ARG A 300 2.93 -22.21 45.78
CA ARG A 300 2.97 -22.72 44.39
C ARG A 300 3.36 -21.66 43.36
N LEU A 301 2.96 -20.41 43.56
CA LEU A 301 3.35 -19.29 42.71
C LEU A 301 4.83 -18.94 42.88
N GLU A 302 5.34 -18.93 44.12
CA GLU A 302 6.77 -18.73 44.39
C GLU A 302 7.62 -19.88 43.81
N ASP A 303 7.18 -21.14 43.96
CA ASP A 303 7.84 -22.30 43.36
C ASP A 303 7.84 -22.24 41.82
N ALA A 304 6.76 -21.75 41.21
CA ALA A 304 6.68 -21.58 39.75
C ALA A 304 7.55 -20.43 39.25
N ALA A 305 7.59 -19.30 39.96
CA ALA A 305 8.45 -18.16 39.63
C ALA A 305 9.93 -18.51 39.73
N ASN A 306 10.33 -19.25 40.77
CA ASN A 306 11.71 -19.69 40.94
C ASN A 306 12.17 -20.67 39.85
N ARG A 307 11.28 -21.52 39.33
CA ARG A 307 11.58 -22.38 38.17
C ARG A 307 11.80 -21.57 36.89
N ALA A 308 10.96 -20.58 36.64
CA ALA A 308 11.09 -19.72 35.45
C ALA A 308 12.37 -18.88 35.43
N VAL A 309 12.96 -18.60 36.60
CA VAL A 309 14.25 -17.89 36.72
C VAL A 309 15.44 -18.83 36.55
N GLN A 310 15.31 -20.14 36.84
CA GLN A 310 16.38 -21.12 36.65
C GLN A 310 16.50 -21.63 35.20
N ASP A 311 15.43 -21.50 34.41
CA ASP A 311 15.40 -21.92 32.99
C ASP A 311 15.85 -20.80 32.01
N ASN A 312 16.38 -19.68 32.51
CA ASN A 312 16.98 -18.57 31.75
C ASN A 312 18.46 -18.41 32.12
#